data_AF-A0A9X9LIP2-F1
#
_entry.id   AF-A0A9X9LIP2-F1
#
_cell.length_a   1.000
_cell.length_b   1.000
_cell.length_c   1.000
_cell.angle_alpha   90.00
_cell.angle_beta   90.00
_cell.angle_gamma   90.00
#
_symmetry.space_group_name_H-M   'P 1'
#
loop_
_entity.id
_entity.type
_entity.pdbx_description
1 polymer ?
#
loop_
_entity_poly.entity_id
_entity_poly.type
_entity_poly.pdbx_seq_one_letter_code
_entity_poly.pdbx_strand_id
1 'polypeptide(L)'
;AQLQSLCIISDYEFETSRPLTTTRPSTTAAVPEVISPEGSISSFPGEEFDLAGKKRFVAPYVTYLSKDPSAPCSLTDALDHFQVDSLDEIIPNDMRKSDLPPQHPPRNITVVAMEGCHSFVIVDWDKATPGDVVTGYLVYSASYEDFIRNKWSTQASSVTHLPIENLKPNTRYYFKVQAKNPHGYGPISPSVSFVTESDNPLLVVRPPGGEPIWIPFAFKHDPSYTDCHGRQYVKRTWYRKFVGVVLCNSLRYKIYLSDNLKDTFYNIGDSWGRGEDHCQFVDSHLDGRTGPQSYVEALPTIQGYFRQYRQEPVSFGNIGFGTPYYYVGWYECGVSIPGKW
;
A
#
# COMPACT_ATOMS: atom_id res chain seq x y z
N ALA A 1 27.10 50.29 -23.58
CA ALA A 1 25.96 51.21 -23.39
C ALA A 1 24.70 50.36 -23.48
N GLN A 2 24.11 49.84 -22.40
CA GLN A 2 23.51 50.46 -21.20
C GLN A 2 22.26 51.32 -21.53
N LEU A 3 21.12 50.87 -20.96
CA LEU A 3 19.90 51.59 -20.53
C LEU A 3 18.95 52.07 -21.66
N GLN A 4 17.62 52.12 -21.52
CA GLN A 4 16.76 52.12 -20.34
C GLN A 4 15.29 51.83 -20.71
N SER A 5 14.54 51.38 -19.71
CA SER A 5 13.08 51.21 -19.63
C SER A 5 12.30 52.54 -19.72
N LEU A 6 11.02 52.51 -20.11
CA LEU A 6 9.99 53.42 -19.58
C LEU A 6 8.57 52.88 -19.78
N CYS A 7 7.88 52.69 -18.66
CA CYS A 7 6.44 52.52 -18.52
C CYS A 7 5.68 53.79 -18.93
N ILE A 8 4.47 53.64 -19.46
CA ILE A 8 3.41 54.64 -19.35
C ILE A 8 2.12 53.94 -18.89
N ILE A 9 1.60 54.41 -17.77
CA ILE A 9 0.26 54.17 -17.21
C ILE A 9 -0.67 55.23 -17.83
N SER A 10 -1.92 54.87 -18.17
CA SER A 10 -3.01 55.83 -18.26
C SER A 10 -4.32 55.18 -17.80
N ASP A 11 -4.90 55.79 -16.77
CA ASP A 11 -6.22 55.56 -16.18
C ASP A 11 -7.38 56.09 -17.05
N TYR A 12 -8.62 55.94 -16.53
CA TYR A 12 -9.94 56.45 -16.96
C TYR A 12 -10.80 55.53 -17.88
N GLU A 13 -12.08 55.23 -17.63
CA GLU A 13 -13.02 55.54 -16.55
C GLU A 13 -14.23 54.58 -16.62
N PHE A 14 -15.01 54.51 -15.53
CA PHE A 14 -16.20 53.68 -15.32
C PHE A 14 -17.44 54.22 -16.07
N GLU A 15 -18.22 53.34 -16.72
CA GLU A 15 -19.62 53.64 -17.05
C GLU A 15 -20.55 52.50 -16.60
N THR A 16 -21.40 52.84 -15.63
CA THR A 16 -22.46 52.01 -15.06
C THR A 16 -23.64 51.86 -16.01
N SER A 17 -24.04 50.62 -16.32
CA SER A 17 -25.39 50.33 -16.81
C SER A 17 -25.98 49.13 -16.06
N ARG A 18 -27.14 49.34 -15.44
CA ARG A 18 -27.97 48.29 -14.81
C ARG A 18 -28.65 47.44 -15.88
N PRO A 19 -28.74 46.11 -15.72
CA PRO A 19 -29.72 45.31 -16.44
C PRO A 19 -30.97 45.01 -15.61
N LEU A 20 -32.06 44.90 -16.35
CA LEU A 20 -33.45 44.66 -15.98
C LEU A 20 -33.67 43.25 -15.42
N THR A 21 -34.47 43.14 -14.36
CA THR A 21 -34.95 41.89 -13.78
C THR A 21 -35.78 41.09 -14.80
N THR A 22 -35.45 39.82 -15.03
CA THR A 22 -36.34 38.86 -15.69
C THR A 22 -36.30 37.54 -14.93
N THR A 23 -37.47 37.11 -14.47
CA THR A 23 -37.72 35.90 -13.68
C THR A 23 -38.01 34.70 -14.59
N ARG A 24 -37.34 33.56 -14.37
CA ARG A 24 -37.78 32.20 -14.80
C ARG A 24 -37.11 31.13 -13.91
N PRO A 25 -37.64 29.90 -13.83
CA PRO A 25 -37.77 29.18 -12.57
C PRO A 25 -36.65 28.14 -12.34
N SER A 26 -36.54 27.80 -11.05
CA SER A 26 -35.79 26.71 -10.42
C SER A 26 -35.31 25.58 -11.36
N THR A 27 -33.99 25.40 -11.43
CA THR A 27 -33.36 24.17 -11.91
C THR A 27 -32.97 23.33 -10.70
N THR A 28 -33.29 22.05 -10.81
CA THR A 28 -33.12 20.93 -9.89
C THR A 28 -31.86 21.02 -9.01
N ALA A 29 -32.05 20.86 -7.70
CA ALA A 29 -30.96 20.71 -6.75
C ALA A 29 -30.07 19.54 -7.16
N ALA A 30 -28.77 19.80 -7.32
CA ALA A 30 -27.76 18.76 -7.34
C ALA A 30 -27.84 18.02 -6.01
N VAL A 31 -28.08 16.71 -6.09
CA VAL A 31 -27.92 15.81 -4.94
C VAL A 31 -26.45 15.91 -4.51
N PRO A 32 -26.14 16.20 -3.23
CA PRO A 32 -24.77 16.16 -2.77
C PRO A 32 -24.26 14.73 -2.93
N GLU A 33 -23.16 14.57 -3.65
CA GLU A 33 -22.40 13.33 -3.70
C GLU A 33 -22.02 12.97 -2.27
N VAL A 34 -22.62 11.90 -1.75
CA VAL A 34 -22.34 11.41 -0.40
C VAL A 34 -20.92 10.86 -0.44
N ILE A 35 -19.96 11.68 -0.02
CA ILE A 35 -18.61 11.22 0.28
C ILE A 35 -18.77 10.11 1.32
N SER A 36 -18.55 8.87 0.89
CA SER A 36 -18.63 7.72 1.77
C SER A 36 -17.58 7.90 2.87
N PRO A 37 -17.90 7.62 4.15
CA PRO A 37 -16.92 7.72 5.21
C PRO A 37 -15.71 6.82 4.87
N GLU A 38 -14.50 7.35 5.05
CA GLU A 38 -13.26 6.64 4.76
C GLU A 38 -13.25 5.27 5.44
N GLY A 39 -12.82 4.24 4.71
CA GLY A 39 -12.75 2.88 5.24
C GLY A 39 -14.10 2.15 5.33
N SER A 40 -15.15 2.64 4.66
CA SER A 40 -16.41 1.92 4.52
C SER A 40 -16.24 0.68 3.64
N ILE A 41 -16.58 -0.49 4.17
CA ILE A 41 -16.62 -1.75 3.40
C ILE A 41 -17.99 -1.87 2.72
N SER A 42 -18.00 -2.05 1.41
CA SER A 42 -19.23 -2.22 0.61
C SER A 42 -19.15 -3.44 -0.31
N SER A 43 -20.28 -4.09 -0.57
CA SER A 43 -20.37 -5.18 -1.56
C SER A 43 -20.30 -4.68 -3.02
N PHE A 44 -20.41 -3.37 -3.21
CA PHE A 44 -20.29 -2.70 -4.51
C PHE A 44 -19.21 -1.61 -4.44
N PRO A 45 -18.42 -1.43 -5.51
CA PRO A 45 -17.45 -0.35 -5.54
C PRO A 45 -18.16 1.01 -5.56
N GLY A 46 -17.54 2.02 -4.95
CA GLY A 46 -18.00 3.40 -4.93
C GLY A 46 -18.07 4.01 -6.32
N GLU A 47 -17.14 3.65 -7.21
CA GLU A 47 -17.22 3.99 -8.64
C GLU A 47 -17.19 2.72 -9.52
N GLU A 48 -17.88 2.76 -10.66
CA GLU A 48 -18.00 1.59 -11.55
C GLU A 48 -16.69 1.24 -12.29
N PHE A 49 -15.82 2.23 -12.52
CA PHE A 49 -14.62 2.12 -13.35
C PHE A 49 -13.36 2.38 -12.53
N ASP A 50 -12.28 1.68 -12.86
CA ASP A 50 -10.95 1.93 -12.32
C ASP A 50 -10.29 3.17 -12.96
N LEU A 51 -9.11 3.53 -12.48
CA LEU A 51 -8.33 4.69 -12.97
C LEU A 51 -7.94 4.60 -14.45
N ALA A 52 -8.01 3.42 -15.06
CA ALA A 52 -7.76 3.21 -16.50
C ALA A 52 -9.07 3.17 -17.32
N GLY A 53 -10.22 3.44 -16.70
CA GLY A 53 -11.54 3.40 -17.34
C GLY A 53 -12.06 1.97 -17.57
N LYS A 54 -11.48 0.96 -16.92
CA LYS A 54 -11.96 -0.43 -17.00
C LYS A 54 -12.96 -0.69 -15.88
N LYS A 55 -14.07 -1.35 -16.21
CA LYS A 55 -15.10 -1.72 -15.23
C LYS A 55 -14.52 -2.61 -14.12
N ARG A 56 -14.75 -2.23 -12.87
CA ARG A 56 -14.34 -2.97 -11.67
C ARG A 56 -15.02 -4.34 -11.60
N PHE A 57 -14.34 -5.31 -11.00
CA PHE A 57 -14.82 -6.69 -10.91
C PHE A 57 -15.84 -6.84 -9.79
N VAL A 58 -17.06 -7.25 -10.12
CA VAL A 58 -18.13 -7.46 -9.13
C VAL A 58 -18.52 -8.94 -9.08
N ALA A 59 -18.59 -9.48 -7.87
CA ALA A 59 -19.11 -10.82 -7.60
C ALA A 59 -19.70 -10.87 -6.17
N PRO A 60 -20.58 -11.83 -5.84
CA PRO A 60 -21.22 -11.92 -4.52
C PRO A 60 -20.25 -12.08 -3.34
N TYR A 61 -19.01 -12.49 -3.61
CA TYR A 61 -17.95 -12.74 -2.64
C TYR A 61 -16.85 -11.67 -2.70
N VAL A 62 -17.10 -10.52 -3.32
CA VAL A 62 -16.14 -9.41 -3.41
C VAL A 62 -16.68 -8.23 -2.62
N THR A 63 -15.82 -7.61 -1.83
CA THR A 63 -16.11 -6.35 -1.16
C THR A 63 -15.02 -5.35 -1.45
N TYR A 64 -15.39 -4.07 -1.44
CA TYR A 64 -14.51 -2.95 -1.72
C TYR A 64 -14.34 -2.08 -0.47
N LEU A 65 -13.09 -1.71 -0.22
CA LEU A 65 -12.69 -0.75 0.79
C LEU A 65 -12.33 0.56 0.09
N SER A 66 -13.01 1.64 0.46
CA SER A 66 -12.71 2.99 -0.02
C SER A 66 -11.45 3.53 0.63
N LYS A 67 -10.70 4.36 -0.10
CA LYS A 67 -9.54 5.11 0.40
C LYS A 67 -9.62 6.56 -0.05
N ASP A 68 -8.88 7.44 0.61
CA ASP A 68 -8.61 8.79 0.09
C ASP A 68 -7.95 8.67 -1.30
N PRO A 69 -8.53 9.29 -2.35
CA PRO A 69 -7.96 9.29 -3.70
C PRO A 69 -6.54 9.86 -3.76
N SER A 70 -6.22 10.82 -2.88
CA SER A 70 -4.91 11.48 -2.82
C SER A 70 -3.84 10.66 -2.09
N ALA A 71 -4.26 9.73 -1.23
CA ALA A 71 -3.35 8.86 -0.50
C ALA A 71 -2.84 7.69 -1.36
N PRO A 72 -1.57 7.28 -1.21
CA PRO A 72 -1.08 6.06 -1.82
C PRO A 72 -1.78 4.81 -1.26
N CYS A 73 -1.75 3.72 -2.02
CA CYS A 73 -2.23 2.42 -1.53
C CYS A 73 -1.45 1.99 -0.27
N SER A 74 -2.18 1.56 0.76
CA SER A 74 -1.60 1.05 2.00
C SER A 74 -2.24 -0.29 2.35
N LEU A 75 -1.41 -1.34 2.40
CA LEU A 75 -1.84 -2.65 2.88
C LEU A 75 -2.11 -2.61 4.40
N THR A 76 -1.36 -1.81 5.14
CA THR A 76 -1.47 -1.78 6.60
C THR A 76 -2.80 -1.18 7.03
N ASP A 77 -3.19 -0.03 6.47
CA ASP A 77 -4.51 0.56 6.70
C ASP A 77 -5.63 -0.41 6.31
N ALA A 78 -5.47 -1.16 5.21
CA ALA A 78 -6.43 -2.17 4.81
C ALA A 78 -6.59 -3.28 5.87
N LEU A 79 -5.49 -3.70 6.50
CA LEU A 79 -5.48 -4.73 7.53
C LEU A 79 -6.06 -4.24 8.86
N ASP A 80 -5.99 -2.95 9.17
CA ASP A 80 -6.59 -2.38 10.38
C ASP A 80 -8.11 -2.61 10.42
N HIS A 81 -8.79 -2.73 9.27
CA HIS A 81 -10.21 -3.09 9.18
C HIS A 81 -10.54 -4.51 9.63
N PHE A 82 -9.53 -5.40 9.69
CA PHE A 82 -9.69 -6.79 10.12
C PHE A 82 -9.22 -7.01 11.55
N GLN A 83 -8.70 -5.97 12.22
CA GLN A 83 -8.33 -6.00 13.63
C GLN A 83 -9.57 -5.82 14.51
N VAL A 84 -10.48 -6.80 14.46
CA VAL A 84 -11.59 -6.91 15.40
C VAL A 84 -11.29 -8.06 16.37
N ASP A 85 -11.01 -7.68 17.62
CA ASP A 85 -10.99 -8.50 18.82
C ASP A 85 -10.30 -9.88 18.72
N SER A 86 -8.97 -9.89 18.91
CA SER A 86 -8.34 -10.97 19.67
C SER A 86 -8.67 -10.80 21.16
N LEU A 87 -9.96 -10.74 21.51
CA LEU A 87 -10.34 -11.11 22.86
C LEU A 87 -10.12 -12.61 22.89
N ASP A 88 -9.11 -13.03 23.64
CA ASP A 88 -8.84 -14.41 23.97
C ASP A 88 -10.17 -15.07 24.37
N GLU A 89 -10.80 -15.79 23.46
CA GLU A 89 -11.73 -16.83 23.84
C GLU A 89 -10.85 -17.86 24.52
N ILE A 90 -10.76 -17.73 25.84
CA ILE A 90 -10.19 -18.69 26.77
C ILE A 90 -10.82 -20.02 26.40
N ILE A 91 -10.12 -20.79 25.57
CA ILE A 91 -10.58 -22.10 25.13
C ILE A 91 -10.83 -22.87 26.43
N PRO A 92 -12.08 -23.22 26.78
CA PRO A 92 -12.32 -24.06 27.93
C PRO A 92 -11.52 -25.33 27.69
N ASN A 93 -10.69 -25.72 28.65
CA ASN A 93 -9.81 -26.90 28.57
C ASN A 93 -10.56 -28.23 28.27
N ASP A 94 -11.88 -28.20 28.15
CA ASP A 94 -12.77 -29.34 27.92
C ASP A 94 -13.07 -29.65 26.43
N MET A 95 -12.67 -28.81 25.46
CA MET A 95 -12.83 -29.09 24.02
C MET A 95 -11.57 -29.64 23.32
N ARG A 96 -10.56 -30.08 24.08
CA ARG A 96 -9.30 -30.65 23.55
C ARG A 96 -9.39 -32.09 23.03
N LYS A 97 -10.54 -32.53 22.53
CA LYS A 97 -10.72 -33.89 21.98
C LYS A 97 -11.34 -33.83 20.59
N SER A 98 -10.55 -33.44 19.61
CA SER A 98 -10.76 -33.94 18.25
C SER A 98 -9.50 -34.68 17.83
N ASP A 99 -9.58 -36.01 17.78
CA ASP A 99 -8.50 -36.86 17.24
C ASP A 99 -8.48 -36.88 15.70
N LEU A 100 -9.36 -36.09 15.07
CA LEU A 100 -9.57 -36.05 13.63
C LEU A 100 -9.17 -34.70 13.04
N PRO A 101 -8.72 -34.67 11.77
CA PRO A 101 -8.57 -33.42 11.04
C PRO A 101 -9.92 -32.68 10.92
N PRO A 102 -9.93 -31.37 10.61
CA PRO A 102 -11.17 -30.62 10.39
C PRO A 102 -12.03 -31.30 9.32
N GLN A 103 -13.32 -31.45 9.56
CA GLN A 103 -14.22 -32.19 8.67
C GLN A 103 -14.96 -31.28 7.69
N HIS A 104 -15.08 -29.98 7.96
CA HIS A 104 -15.76 -29.04 7.08
C HIS A 104 -14.79 -28.06 6.40
N PRO A 105 -15.09 -27.65 5.16
CA PRO A 105 -14.27 -26.65 4.48
C PRO A 105 -14.59 -25.26 5.03
N PRO A 106 -13.62 -24.33 5.02
CA PRO A 106 -13.87 -22.91 5.26
C PRO A 106 -15.00 -22.37 4.36
N ARG A 107 -15.84 -21.50 4.93
CA ARG A 107 -17.07 -20.99 4.28
C ARG A 107 -17.01 -19.49 4.11
N ASN A 108 -17.89 -18.97 3.25
CA ASN A 108 -18.08 -17.53 3.00
C ASN A 108 -16.75 -16.82 2.71
N ILE A 109 -15.95 -17.39 1.82
CA ILE A 109 -14.71 -16.77 1.38
C ILE A 109 -15.05 -15.47 0.67
N THR A 110 -14.53 -14.36 1.19
CA THR A 110 -14.64 -13.04 0.60
C THR A 110 -13.27 -12.55 0.13
N VAL A 111 -13.26 -11.81 -0.97
CA VAL A 111 -12.10 -11.09 -1.46
C VAL A 111 -12.35 -9.61 -1.21
N VAL A 112 -11.58 -9.03 -0.31
CA VAL A 112 -11.66 -7.60 0.03
C VAL A 112 -10.58 -6.86 -0.74
N ALA A 113 -11.01 -5.99 -1.64
CA ALA A 113 -10.16 -5.19 -2.51
C ALA A 113 -10.19 -3.72 -2.08
N MET A 114 -9.04 -3.04 -2.11
CA MET A 114 -8.99 -1.60 -1.90
C MET A 114 -9.14 -0.88 -3.24
N GLU A 115 -10.03 0.09 -3.31
CA GLU A 115 -10.27 0.84 -4.54
C GLU A 115 -9.03 1.64 -4.99
N GLY A 116 -8.74 1.59 -6.28
CA GLY A 116 -7.55 2.22 -6.85
C GLY A 116 -6.26 1.42 -6.62
N CYS A 117 -6.33 0.23 -6.00
CA CYS A 117 -5.18 -0.60 -5.66
C CYS A 117 -5.24 -1.95 -6.34
N HIS A 118 -4.11 -2.38 -6.91
CA HIS A 118 -4.02 -3.62 -7.69
C HIS A 118 -3.04 -4.66 -7.13
N SER A 119 -2.13 -4.22 -6.25
CA SER A 119 -0.94 -4.99 -5.86
C SER A 119 -1.20 -5.96 -4.72
N PHE A 120 -2.36 -5.85 -4.07
CA PHE A 120 -2.79 -6.76 -3.01
C PHE A 120 -4.32 -6.89 -2.96
N VAL A 121 -4.78 -7.96 -2.33
CA VAL A 121 -6.14 -8.14 -1.82
C VAL A 121 -6.09 -8.84 -0.47
N ILE A 122 -7.15 -8.76 0.32
CA ILE A 122 -7.29 -9.54 1.55
C ILE A 122 -8.31 -10.64 1.31
N VAL A 123 -7.92 -11.89 1.50
CA VAL A 123 -8.85 -13.03 1.46
C VAL A 123 -9.32 -13.26 2.89
N ASP A 124 -10.63 -13.22 3.12
CA ASP A 124 -11.27 -13.39 4.42
C ASP A 124 -12.31 -14.52 4.37
N TRP A 125 -12.58 -15.17 5.49
CA TRP A 125 -13.52 -16.29 5.58
C TRP A 125 -14.10 -16.43 6.99
N ASP A 126 -15.17 -17.22 7.13
CA ASP A 126 -15.79 -17.44 8.44
C ASP A 126 -14.89 -18.26 9.38
N LYS A 127 -15.06 -18.01 10.69
CA LYS A 127 -14.52 -18.90 11.74
C LYS A 127 -14.96 -20.35 11.51
N ALA A 128 -14.16 -21.28 12.04
CA ALA A 128 -14.43 -22.71 11.91
C ALA A 128 -15.84 -23.09 12.39
N THR A 129 -16.45 -24.07 11.73
CA THR A 129 -17.77 -24.59 12.13
C THR A 129 -17.67 -25.21 13.53
N PRO A 130 -18.66 -25.02 14.43
CA PRO A 130 -18.66 -25.66 15.74
C PRO A 130 -18.46 -27.18 15.60
N GLY A 131 -17.42 -27.70 16.28
CA GLY A 131 -17.01 -29.10 16.21
C GLY A 131 -15.67 -29.32 15.48
N ASP A 132 -15.27 -28.42 14.58
CA ASP A 132 -13.93 -28.46 13.99
C ASP A 132 -12.94 -27.69 14.87
N VAL A 133 -12.00 -28.41 15.48
CA VAL A 133 -10.85 -27.80 16.15
C VAL A 133 -9.83 -27.41 15.08
N VAL A 134 -9.72 -26.11 14.81
CA VAL A 134 -8.81 -25.54 13.80
C VAL A 134 -7.70 -24.76 14.50
N THR A 135 -6.44 -25.07 14.15
CA THR A 135 -5.26 -24.36 14.67
C THR A 135 -4.60 -23.47 13.62
N GLY A 136 -5.17 -23.41 12.41
CA GLY A 136 -4.74 -22.51 11.36
C GLY A 136 -5.34 -22.88 10.00
N TYR A 137 -4.98 -22.10 9.01
CA TYR A 137 -5.49 -22.20 7.65
C TYR A 137 -4.33 -22.20 6.65
N LEU A 138 -4.57 -22.80 5.49
CA LEU A 138 -3.77 -22.66 4.27
C LEU A 138 -4.60 -21.93 3.23
N VAL A 139 -4.07 -20.84 2.70
CA VAL A 139 -4.67 -20.07 1.61
C VAL A 139 -3.88 -20.35 0.35
N TYR A 140 -4.59 -20.78 -0.68
CA TYR A 140 -4.03 -21.06 -1.99
C TYR A 140 -4.37 -19.92 -2.94
N SER A 141 -3.38 -19.41 -3.66
CA SER A 141 -3.57 -18.39 -4.69
C SER A 141 -2.90 -18.80 -6.00
N ALA A 142 -3.54 -18.49 -7.12
CA ALA A 142 -2.99 -18.74 -8.45
C ALA A 142 -3.42 -17.66 -9.45
N SER A 143 -2.50 -17.23 -10.31
CA SER A 143 -2.86 -16.47 -11.51
C SER A 143 -3.67 -17.36 -12.46
N TYR A 144 -4.39 -16.79 -13.43
CA TYR A 144 -5.13 -17.57 -14.42
C TYR A 144 -4.24 -18.60 -15.16
N GLU A 145 -3.03 -18.22 -15.54
CA GLU A 145 -2.10 -19.14 -16.20
C GLU A 145 -1.65 -20.27 -15.27
N ASP A 146 -1.36 -19.95 -14.02
CA ASP A 146 -0.91 -20.94 -13.03
C ASP A 146 -2.06 -21.86 -12.61
N PHE A 147 -3.29 -21.34 -12.54
CA PHE A 147 -4.51 -22.10 -12.29
C PHE A 147 -4.71 -23.20 -13.36
N ILE A 148 -4.57 -22.85 -14.65
CA ILE A 148 -4.65 -23.83 -15.76
C ILE A 148 -3.56 -24.89 -15.65
N ARG A 149 -2.36 -24.50 -15.17
CA ARG A 149 -1.22 -25.41 -14.95
C ARG A 149 -1.30 -26.16 -13.61
N ASN A 150 -2.38 -26.01 -12.84
CA ASN A 150 -2.54 -26.53 -11.48
C ASN A 150 -1.37 -26.19 -10.54
N LYS A 151 -0.78 -25.00 -10.72
CA LYS A 151 0.30 -24.47 -9.90
C LYS A 151 -0.28 -23.44 -8.93
N TRP A 152 -0.23 -23.76 -7.64
CA TRP A 152 -0.76 -22.89 -6.59
C TRP A 152 0.37 -22.39 -5.70
N SER A 153 0.36 -21.10 -5.39
CA SER A 153 1.07 -20.56 -4.24
C SER A 153 0.30 -20.92 -2.97
N THR A 154 0.99 -21.16 -1.87
CA THR A 154 0.37 -21.53 -0.59
C THR A 154 0.98 -20.71 0.54
N GLN A 155 0.12 -20.10 1.34
CA GLN A 155 0.50 -19.32 2.51
C GLN A 155 -0.33 -19.78 3.72
N ALA A 156 0.26 -19.74 4.91
CA ALA A 156 -0.43 -20.11 6.14
C ALA A 156 -0.99 -18.86 6.86
N SER A 157 -2.16 -18.99 7.47
CA SER A 157 -2.72 -17.98 8.38
C SER A 157 -3.14 -18.64 9.70
N SER A 158 -2.92 -17.96 10.81
CA SER A 158 -3.44 -18.35 12.13
C SER A 158 -4.79 -17.69 12.45
N VAL A 159 -5.20 -16.71 11.63
CA VAL A 159 -6.46 -15.97 11.75
C VAL A 159 -7.35 -16.28 10.54
N THR A 160 -8.53 -15.67 10.48
CA THR A 160 -9.54 -15.91 9.44
C THR A 160 -9.42 -15.00 8.22
N HIS A 161 -8.28 -14.33 8.07
CA HIS A 161 -7.96 -13.55 6.88
C HIS A 161 -6.49 -13.72 6.50
N LEU A 162 -6.14 -13.37 5.28
CA LEU A 162 -4.76 -13.31 4.82
C LEU A 162 -4.60 -12.29 3.67
N PRO A 163 -3.64 -11.34 3.77
CA PRO A 163 -3.29 -10.49 2.64
C PRO A 163 -2.49 -11.28 1.59
N ILE A 164 -2.96 -11.23 0.34
CA ILE A 164 -2.23 -11.75 -0.82
C ILE A 164 -1.60 -10.57 -1.55
N GLU A 165 -0.28 -10.51 -1.53
CA GLU A 165 0.53 -9.37 -1.99
C GLU A 165 1.25 -9.65 -3.32
N ASN A 166 1.81 -8.59 -3.92
CA ASN A 166 2.57 -8.62 -5.18
C ASN A 166 1.75 -9.15 -6.37
N LEU A 167 0.46 -8.82 -6.41
CA LEU A 167 -0.41 -9.16 -7.52
C LEU A 167 -0.12 -8.30 -8.75
N LYS A 168 -0.34 -8.87 -9.94
CA LYS A 168 -0.18 -8.16 -11.20
C LYS A 168 -1.47 -7.40 -11.53
N PRO A 169 -1.42 -6.11 -11.91
CA PRO A 169 -2.60 -5.37 -12.36
C PRO A 169 -3.28 -6.02 -13.54
N ASN A 170 -4.58 -5.75 -13.63
CA ASN A 170 -5.46 -6.26 -14.67
C ASN A 170 -5.35 -7.79 -14.90
N THR A 171 -5.11 -8.56 -13.83
CA THR A 171 -4.89 -10.00 -13.91
C THR A 171 -5.94 -10.76 -13.10
N ARG A 172 -6.43 -11.87 -13.65
CA ARG A 172 -7.36 -12.76 -12.95
C ARG A 172 -6.59 -13.70 -12.03
N TYR A 173 -7.04 -13.76 -10.77
CA TYR A 173 -6.54 -14.67 -9.75
C TYR A 173 -7.66 -15.56 -9.20
N TYR A 174 -7.26 -16.71 -8.65
CA TYR A 174 -8.13 -17.67 -7.99
C TYR A 174 -7.65 -17.92 -6.57
N PHE A 175 -8.60 -18.06 -5.64
CA PHE A 175 -8.34 -18.27 -4.23
C PHE A 175 -9.19 -19.42 -3.67
N LYS A 176 -8.60 -20.21 -2.77
CA LYS A 176 -9.30 -21.24 -1.99
C LYS A 176 -8.60 -21.44 -0.66
N VAL A 177 -9.31 -21.91 0.35
CA VAL A 177 -8.83 -22.02 1.73
C VAL A 177 -9.03 -23.44 2.25
N GLN A 178 -8.11 -23.90 3.08
CA GLN A 178 -8.17 -25.20 3.75
C GLN A 178 -7.85 -25.03 5.23
N ALA A 179 -8.68 -25.58 6.11
CA ALA A 179 -8.41 -25.60 7.54
C ALA A 179 -7.42 -26.71 7.89
N LYS A 180 -6.62 -26.51 8.95
CA LYS A 180 -5.71 -27.52 9.49
C LYS A 180 -5.74 -27.57 11.01
N ASN A 181 -5.38 -28.72 11.54
CA ASN A 181 -5.07 -28.92 12.96
C ASN A 181 -3.89 -29.90 13.11
N PRO A 182 -3.43 -30.22 14.34
CA PRO A 182 -2.33 -31.16 14.55
C PRO A 182 -2.57 -32.58 13.99
N HIS A 183 -3.84 -32.96 13.78
CA HIS A 183 -4.23 -34.27 13.25
C HIS A 183 -4.30 -34.30 11.71
N GLY A 184 -4.25 -33.15 11.04
CA GLY A 184 -4.12 -33.06 9.59
C GLY A 184 -4.89 -31.91 8.95
N TYR A 185 -5.11 -32.04 7.65
CA TYR A 185 -5.80 -31.06 6.81
C TYR A 185 -7.27 -31.46 6.60
N GLY A 186 -8.16 -30.48 6.68
CA GLY A 186 -9.55 -30.67 6.32
C GLY A 186 -9.80 -30.56 4.80
N PRO A 187 -11.06 -30.66 4.37
CA PRO A 187 -11.40 -30.46 2.96
C PRO A 187 -11.12 -29.02 2.50
N ILE A 188 -10.78 -28.88 1.21
CA ILE A 188 -10.52 -27.58 0.58
C ILE A 188 -11.85 -26.94 0.17
N SER A 189 -11.98 -25.63 0.33
CA SER A 189 -13.14 -24.86 -0.13
C SER A 189 -13.30 -24.85 -1.66
N PRO A 190 -14.49 -24.48 -2.17
CA PRO A 190 -14.63 -24.01 -3.54
C PRO A 190 -13.68 -22.84 -3.83
N SER A 191 -13.29 -22.69 -5.10
CA SER A 191 -12.43 -21.59 -5.52
C SER A 191 -13.27 -20.36 -5.91
N VAL A 192 -12.85 -19.18 -5.45
CA VAL A 192 -13.37 -17.88 -5.87
C VAL A 192 -12.38 -17.20 -6.81
N SER A 193 -12.83 -16.25 -7.64
CA SER A 193 -11.95 -15.55 -8.59
C SER A 193 -12.10 -14.05 -8.50
N PHE A 194 -11.02 -13.31 -8.67
CA PHE A 194 -11.02 -11.84 -8.69
C PHE A 194 -10.17 -11.34 -9.85
N VAL A 195 -10.47 -10.15 -10.36
CA VAL A 195 -9.63 -9.45 -11.33
C VAL A 195 -9.16 -8.17 -10.67
N THR A 196 -7.84 -8.05 -10.49
CA THR A 196 -7.21 -6.86 -9.91
C THR A 196 -7.47 -5.62 -10.78
N GLU A 197 -7.51 -4.45 -10.16
CA GLU A 197 -7.57 -3.18 -10.87
C GLU A 197 -6.40 -2.98 -11.84
N SER A 198 -6.56 -2.04 -12.76
CA SER A 198 -5.50 -1.63 -13.68
C SER A 198 -4.37 -0.92 -12.94
N ASP A 199 -3.20 -0.90 -13.59
CA ASP A 199 -2.06 -0.14 -13.09
C ASP A 199 -2.37 1.36 -13.13
N ASN A 200 -1.93 2.12 -12.12
CA ASN A 200 -2.12 3.56 -12.13
C ASN A 200 -0.98 4.20 -12.95
N PRO A 201 -1.27 4.74 -14.15
CA PRO A 201 -0.23 5.27 -15.05
C PRO A 201 0.45 6.52 -14.48
N LEU A 202 -0.11 7.15 -13.44
CA LEU A 202 0.43 8.36 -12.81
C LEU A 202 1.38 8.06 -11.65
N LEU A 203 1.44 6.82 -11.14
CA LEU A 203 2.31 6.46 -10.02
C LEU A 203 3.79 6.36 -10.44
N VAL A 204 4.04 5.77 -11.61
CA VAL A 204 5.40 5.49 -12.10
C VAL A 204 5.51 5.86 -13.58
N VAL A 205 6.26 6.92 -13.89
CA VAL A 205 6.70 7.19 -15.27
C VAL A 205 7.92 6.32 -15.56
N ARG A 206 7.78 5.33 -16.45
CA ARG A 206 8.87 4.43 -16.86
C ARG A 206 9.96 5.24 -17.60
N PRO A 207 11.21 5.29 -17.10
CA PRO A 207 12.30 5.90 -17.85
C PRO A 207 12.53 5.16 -19.18
N PRO A 208 13.10 5.82 -20.21
CA PRO A 208 13.60 5.12 -21.39
C PRO A 208 14.72 4.15 -20.96
N GLY A 209 14.37 2.88 -20.79
CA GLY A 209 15.22 1.86 -20.17
C GLY A 209 14.47 0.76 -19.39
N GLY A 210 13.18 0.94 -19.10
CA GLY A 210 12.33 -0.07 -18.49
C GLY A 210 12.11 0.13 -16.98
N GLU A 211 11.49 -0.86 -16.34
CA GLU A 211 11.24 -0.84 -14.89
C GLU A 211 12.53 -1.04 -14.10
N PRO A 212 12.72 -0.32 -12.99
CA PRO A 212 13.86 -0.50 -12.13
C PRO A 212 13.84 -1.89 -11.48
N ILE A 213 14.90 -2.66 -11.73
CA ILE A 213 15.03 -4.02 -11.23
C ILE A 213 15.51 -3.97 -9.77
N TRP A 214 14.64 -4.36 -8.85
CA TRP A 214 14.99 -4.62 -7.46
C TRP A 214 15.69 -5.98 -7.34
N ILE A 215 16.92 -5.96 -6.84
CA ILE A 215 17.73 -7.18 -6.69
C ILE A 215 17.77 -7.57 -5.21
N PRO A 216 17.44 -8.83 -4.85
CA PRO A 216 17.64 -9.32 -3.49
C PRO A 216 19.11 -9.16 -3.07
N PHE A 217 19.36 -8.39 -2.02
CA PHE A 217 20.73 -8.12 -1.57
C PHE A 217 20.74 -7.80 -0.09
N ALA A 218 21.50 -8.57 0.68
CA ALA A 218 21.69 -8.33 2.11
C ALA A 218 22.78 -7.27 2.32
N PHE A 219 22.40 -6.09 2.79
CA PHE A 219 23.29 -4.97 3.06
C PHE A 219 23.36 -4.63 4.56
N LYS A 220 24.46 -4.00 4.97
CA LYS A 220 24.63 -3.49 6.32
C LYS A 220 23.85 -2.20 6.50
N HIS A 221 23.08 -2.09 7.57
CA HIS A 221 22.34 -0.88 7.94
C HIS A 221 22.21 -0.83 9.47
N ASP A 222 21.78 0.33 9.99
CA ASP A 222 21.42 0.48 11.40
C ASP A 222 19.95 0.10 11.62
N PRO A 223 19.65 -0.98 12.38
CA PRO A 223 18.29 -1.44 12.64
C PRO A 223 17.62 -0.75 13.84
N SER A 224 18.28 0.22 14.50
CA SER A 224 17.83 0.79 15.77
C SER A 224 16.50 1.56 15.69
N TYR A 225 16.18 2.14 14.53
CA TYR A 225 14.97 2.94 14.33
C TYR A 225 14.21 2.51 13.08
N THR A 226 13.67 1.29 13.11
CA THR A 226 12.78 0.76 12.07
C THR A 226 11.94 -0.40 12.60
N ASP A 227 10.71 -0.52 12.10
CA ASP A 227 9.84 -1.67 12.34
C ASP A 227 10.01 -2.76 11.26
N CYS A 228 10.84 -2.49 10.24
CA CYS A 228 10.99 -3.37 9.08
C CYS A 228 12.17 -4.33 9.27
N HIS A 229 11.87 -5.63 9.30
CA HIS A 229 12.86 -6.70 9.48
C HIS A 229 12.80 -7.79 8.40
N GLY A 230 12.08 -7.52 7.31
CA GLY A 230 11.86 -8.46 6.23
C GLY A 230 13.01 -8.56 5.23
N ARG A 231 12.66 -8.94 4.00
CA ARG A 231 13.63 -9.11 2.91
C ARG A 231 14.27 -7.78 2.53
N GLN A 232 15.50 -7.88 2.04
CA GLN A 232 16.30 -6.73 1.63
C GLN A 232 16.48 -6.71 0.12
N TYR A 233 16.27 -5.54 -0.47
CA TYR A 233 16.44 -5.32 -1.90
C TYR A 233 17.29 -4.09 -2.15
N VAL A 234 18.04 -4.09 -3.25
CA VAL A 234 18.80 -2.93 -3.70
C VAL A 234 18.48 -2.62 -5.15
N LYS A 235 18.44 -1.33 -5.45
CA LYS A 235 18.32 -0.77 -6.79
C LYS A 235 19.43 0.25 -7.02
N ARG A 236 20.00 0.24 -8.23
CA ARG A 236 20.95 1.28 -8.67
C ARG A 236 20.20 2.49 -9.20
N THR A 237 20.59 3.70 -8.79
CA THR A 237 20.00 4.93 -9.30
C THR A 237 20.82 5.55 -10.43
N TRP A 238 20.20 6.46 -11.18
CA TRP A 238 20.84 7.19 -12.29
C TRP A 238 21.90 8.19 -11.81
N TYR A 239 21.81 8.69 -10.57
CA TYR A 239 22.76 9.63 -9.96
C TYR A 239 23.88 8.94 -9.16
N ARG A 240 24.22 7.70 -9.53
CA ARG A 240 25.38 6.93 -8.99
C ARG A 240 25.33 6.61 -7.50
N LYS A 241 24.14 6.49 -6.92
CA LYS A 241 23.93 5.94 -5.56
C LYS A 241 23.17 4.61 -5.63
N PHE A 242 23.16 3.89 -4.52
CA PHE A 242 22.35 2.69 -4.33
C PHE A 242 21.22 3.00 -3.36
N VAL A 243 20.01 2.65 -3.75
CA VAL A 243 18.84 2.66 -2.87
C VAL A 243 18.67 1.26 -2.33
N GLY A 244 18.75 1.12 -1.01
CA GLY A 244 18.46 -0.11 -0.28
C GLY A 244 17.10 -0.01 0.40
N VAL A 245 16.35 -1.10 0.42
CA VAL A 245 15.07 -1.18 1.12
C VAL A 245 15.00 -2.43 1.97
N VAL A 246 14.44 -2.28 3.17
CA VAL A 246 14.10 -3.40 4.06
C VAL A 246 12.59 -3.43 4.21
N LEU A 247 11.96 -4.56 3.85
CA LEU A 247 10.50 -4.66 3.82
C LEU A 247 9.92 -4.84 5.23
N CYS A 248 8.84 -4.12 5.52
CA CYS A 248 7.88 -4.49 6.57
C CYS A 248 6.81 -5.42 5.96
N ASN A 249 6.30 -5.02 4.79
CA ASN A 249 5.45 -5.82 3.89
C ASN A 249 5.73 -5.35 2.44
N SER A 250 4.89 -5.70 1.46
CA SER A 250 5.13 -5.33 0.05
C SER A 250 5.00 -3.82 -0.23
N LEU A 251 4.19 -3.08 0.53
CA LEU A 251 3.93 -1.65 0.34
C LEU A 251 4.55 -0.75 1.41
N ARG A 252 4.94 -1.32 2.55
CA ARG A 252 5.64 -0.64 3.64
C ARG A 252 7.07 -1.13 3.74
N TYR A 253 8.01 -0.21 3.71
CA TYR A 253 9.43 -0.51 3.79
C TYR A 253 10.23 0.66 4.31
N LYS A 254 11.43 0.37 4.80
CA LYS A 254 12.40 1.38 5.19
C LYS A 254 13.38 1.61 4.04
N ILE A 255 13.59 2.87 3.65
CA ILE A 255 14.48 3.28 2.57
C ILE A 255 15.82 3.73 3.15
N TYR A 256 16.91 3.30 2.53
CA TYR A 256 18.29 3.66 2.85
C TYR A 256 19.06 4.04 1.59
N LEU A 257 20.14 4.82 1.75
CA LEU A 257 21.06 5.18 0.67
C LEU A 257 22.49 4.76 0.98
N SER A 258 23.26 4.46 -0.06
CA SER A 258 24.71 4.24 0.01
C SER A 258 25.38 4.68 -1.28
N ASP A 259 26.65 5.08 -1.20
CA ASP A 259 27.50 5.29 -2.37
C ASP A 259 28.02 3.97 -2.97
N ASN A 260 27.98 2.86 -2.21
CA ASN A 260 28.52 1.57 -2.62
C ASN A 260 27.77 0.39 -1.99
N LEU A 261 27.67 -0.73 -2.72
CA LEU A 261 27.07 -1.98 -2.23
C LEU A 261 27.82 -2.60 -1.04
N LYS A 262 29.11 -2.33 -0.89
CA LYS A 262 29.94 -2.90 0.20
C LYS A 262 29.90 -2.08 1.49
N ASP A 263 29.47 -0.83 1.40
CA ASP A 263 29.45 0.09 2.54
C ASP A 263 28.12 0.00 3.30
N THR A 264 28.04 0.68 4.43
CA THR A 264 26.80 0.79 5.20
C THR A 264 25.77 1.62 4.43
N PHE A 265 24.54 1.13 4.41
CA PHE A 265 23.39 1.87 3.92
C PHE A 265 22.81 2.69 5.07
N TYR A 266 22.72 4.00 4.85
CA TYR A 266 22.37 4.98 5.87
C TYR A 266 20.94 5.49 5.72
N ASN A 267 20.39 5.92 6.86
CA ASN A 267 19.10 6.59 6.95
C ASN A 267 19.07 7.87 6.13
N ILE A 268 17.87 8.29 5.75
CA ILE A 268 17.63 9.51 4.97
C ILE A 268 16.81 10.47 5.82
N GLY A 269 17.35 11.66 6.07
CA GLY A 269 16.70 12.76 6.75
C GLY A 269 16.06 13.76 5.78
N ASP A 270 14.94 14.33 6.20
CA ASP A 270 14.20 15.36 5.49
C ASP A 270 14.10 16.62 6.36
N SER A 271 14.34 17.79 5.76
CA SER A 271 14.21 19.07 6.45
C SER A 271 12.86 19.75 6.23
N TRP A 272 12.12 19.41 5.18
CA TRP A 272 10.83 20.02 4.87
C TRP A 272 9.75 18.96 4.65
N GLY A 273 9.24 18.47 5.78
CA GLY A 273 8.30 17.36 5.81
C GLY A 273 8.76 16.31 6.79
N ARG A 274 8.28 15.09 6.60
CA ARG A 274 8.67 13.88 7.32
C ARG A 274 9.12 12.79 6.35
N GLY A 275 9.70 13.19 5.22
CA GLY A 275 10.23 12.31 4.20
C GLY A 275 9.15 11.66 3.32
N GLU A 276 7.93 12.20 3.27
CA GLU A 276 6.88 11.73 2.36
C GLU A 276 7.36 11.76 0.90
N ASP A 277 8.15 12.78 0.55
CA ASP A 277 8.71 12.96 -0.78
C ASP A 277 9.90 12.02 -1.08
N HIS A 278 10.44 11.32 -0.07
CA HIS A 278 11.51 10.32 -0.24
C HIS A 278 11.04 9.13 -1.08
N CYS A 279 9.74 8.99 -1.28
CA CYS A 279 9.15 8.02 -2.19
C CYS A 279 9.64 8.15 -3.64
N GLN A 280 10.24 9.29 -4.03
CA GLN A 280 11.00 9.41 -5.28
C GLN A 280 12.15 8.39 -5.39
N PHE A 281 12.75 7.96 -4.29
CA PHE A 281 13.88 7.02 -4.29
C PHE A 281 13.46 5.62 -4.71
N VAL A 282 12.17 5.31 -4.60
CA VAL A 282 11.54 4.07 -5.06
C VAL A 282 10.67 4.30 -6.30
N ASP A 283 10.95 5.38 -7.03
CA ASP A 283 10.32 5.76 -8.32
C ASP A 283 8.83 6.13 -8.25
N SER A 284 8.32 6.39 -7.05
CA SER A 284 6.97 6.95 -6.88
C SER A 284 6.98 8.46 -7.14
N HIS A 285 5.99 8.95 -7.89
CA HIS A 285 5.78 10.38 -8.15
C HIS A 285 4.88 11.04 -7.10
N LEU A 286 4.17 10.25 -6.32
CA LEU A 286 3.35 10.74 -5.22
C LEU A 286 4.19 10.92 -3.96
N ASP A 287 3.65 11.68 -3.03
CA ASP A 287 4.11 11.72 -1.65
C ASP A 287 3.58 10.48 -0.92
N GLY A 288 4.44 9.87 -0.11
CA GLY A 288 4.10 8.69 0.67
C GLY A 288 3.50 8.99 2.03
N ARG A 289 3.16 7.93 2.75
CA ARG A 289 2.95 7.99 4.19
C ARG A 289 4.22 7.56 4.91
N THR A 290 4.47 8.12 6.09
CA THR A 290 5.65 7.79 6.88
C THR A 290 5.31 7.63 8.35
N GLY A 291 6.13 6.85 9.06
CA GLY A 291 5.96 6.68 10.50
C GLY A 291 7.12 5.95 11.17
N PRO A 292 7.12 5.84 12.50
CA PRO A 292 6.20 6.51 13.41
C PRO A 292 6.42 8.04 13.44
N GLN A 293 5.35 8.80 13.75
CA GLN A 293 5.42 10.25 13.86
C GLN A 293 5.97 10.68 15.23
N SER A 294 7.29 10.51 15.42
CA SER A 294 8.00 11.04 16.57
C SER A 294 8.29 12.54 16.45
N TYR A 295 8.63 13.18 17.56
CA TYR A 295 9.26 14.50 17.58
C TYR A 295 10.75 14.35 17.29
N VAL A 296 11.40 15.33 16.66
CA VAL A 296 12.83 15.24 16.32
C VAL A 296 13.71 15.13 17.57
N GLU A 297 13.22 15.64 18.71
CA GLU A 297 13.87 15.55 20.03
C GLU A 297 13.92 14.12 20.59
N ALA A 298 13.02 13.25 20.13
CA ALA A 298 13.02 11.85 20.51
C ALA A 298 13.91 10.99 19.61
N LEU A 299 14.42 11.54 18.50
CA LEU A 299 15.26 10.80 17.55
C LEU A 299 16.72 10.81 17.97
N PRO A 300 17.40 9.65 18.04
CA PRO A 300 18.85 9.61 18.17
C PRO A 300 19.57 10.39 17.07
N THR A 301 20.64 11.12 17.41
CA THR A 301 21.53 11.74 16.43
C THR A 301 22.39 10.67 15.77
N ILE A 302 22.28 10.50 14.46
CA ILE A 302 23.00 9.48 13.68
C ILE A 302 23.62 10.09 12.41
N GLN A 303 24.53 9.34 11.75
CA GLN A 303 25.00 9.68 10.41
C GLN A 303 23.97 9.23 9.37
N GLY A 304 23.71 10.08 8.38
CA GLY A 304 22.73 9.82 7.33
C GLY A 304 22.87 10.71 6.12
N TYR A 305 22.15 10.36 5.06
CA TYR A 305 21.94 11.26 3.94
C TYR A 305 20.79 12.21 4.26
N PHE A 306 20.79 13.42 3.72
CA PHE A 306 19.69 14.35 3.91
C PHE A 306 19.55 15.33 2.76
N ARG A 307 18.34 15.88 2.62
CA ARG A 307 17.99 16.98 1.70
C ARG A 307 16.82 17.78 2.26
N GLN A 308 16.46 18.87 1.61
CA GLN A 308 15.34 19.72 2.03
C GLN A 308 14.14 19.61 1.09
N TYR A 309 14.37 19.53 -0.22
CA TYR A 309 13.29 19.52 -1.21
C TYR A 309 13.41 18.38 -2.21
N ARG A 310 12.27 17.97 -2.78
CA ARG A 310 12.17 16.92 -3.80
C ARG A 310 13.18 17.15 -4.92
N GLN A 311 13.78 16.08 -5.42
CA GLN A 311 14.80 16.08 -6.49
C GLN A 311 16.14 16.76 -6.15
N GLU A 312 16.32 17.35 -4.97
CA GLU A 312 17.63 17.87 -4.58
C GLU A 312 18.68 16.76 -4.41
N PRO A 313 19.95 17.03 -4.74
CA PRO A 313 21.05 16.16 -4.40
C PRO A 313 21.13 15.96 -2.88
N VAL A 314 21.28 14.71 -2.44
CA VAL A 314 21.46 14.41 -1.02
C VAL A 314 22.89 14.72 -0.56
N SER A 315 22.99 15.33 0.61
CA SER A 315 24.24 15.52 1.35
C SER A 315 24.39 14.47 2.45
N PHE A 316 25.59 14.27 3.01
CA PHE A 316 25.85 13.30 4.07
C PHE A 316 26.34 14.00 5.33
N GLY A 317 25.84 13.59 6.50
CA GLY A 317 26.21 14.15 7.80
C GLY A 317 25.25 13.75 8.91
N ASN A 318 25.16 14.57 9.96
CA ASN A 318 24.29 14.29 11.11
C ASN A 318 22.81 14.52 10.75
N ILE A 319 21.94 13.60 11.19
CA ILE A 319 20.48 13.70 11.15
C ILE A 319 19.87 13.30 12.50
N GLY A 320 18.62 13.67 12.79
CA GLY A 320 17.95 13.42 14.08
C GLY A 320 18.11 14.58 15.06
N PHE A 321 18.09 14.28 16.36
CA PHE A 321 18.15 15.31 17.41
C PHE A 321 19.33 16.28 17.24
N GLY A 322 19.06 17.56 17.45
CA GLY A 322 20.03 18.65 17.26
C GLY A 322 20.25 19.07 15.80
N THR A 323 19.47 18.55 14.86
CA THR A 323 19.52 18.91 13.43
C THR A 323 18.10 19.19 12.90
N PRO A 324 17.94 19.93 11.78
CA PRO A 324 16.63 20.10 11.15
C PRO A 324 16.18 18.86 10.35
N TYR A 325 17.01 17.82 10.26
CA TYR A 325 16.79 16.67 9.37
C TYR A 325 16.14 15.51 10.12
N TYR A 326 14.83 15.37 9.94
CA TYR A 326 14.01 14.34 10.54
C TYR A 326 14.06 13.04 9.74
N TYR A 327 14.13 11.88 10.41
CA TYR A 327 14.04 10.57 9.75
C TYR A 327 12.95 9.69 10.38
N VAL A 328 12.43 8.75 9.60
CA VAL A 328 11.26 7.92 9.95
C VAL A 328 11.61 6.44 10.06
N GLY A 329 10.80 5.63 10.73
CA GLY A 329 11.01 4.18 10.84
C GLY A 329 10.59 3.37 9.61
N TRP A 330 9.67 3.90 8.79
CA TRP A 330 9.15 3.28 7.58
C TRP A 330 8.50 4.30 6.63
N TYR A 331 8.32 3.89 5.37
CA TYR A 331 7.65 4.60 4.29
C TYR A 331 6.60 3.70 3.62
N GLU A 332 5.49 4.28 3.17
CA GLU A 332 4.49 3.67 2.30
C GLU A 332 4.28 4.55 1.07
N CYS A 333 4.88 4.15 -0.05
CA CYS A 333 4.91 4.98 -1.26
C CYS A 333 3.89 4.56 -2.33
N GLY A 334 3.05 3.56 -2.03
CA GLY A 334 2.10 2.97 -2.98
C GLY A 334 2.73 2.10 -4.07
N VAL A 335 4.05 1.99 -4.10
CA VAL A 335 4.81 1.14 -5.04
C VAL A 335 5.25 -0.13 -4.33
N SER A 336 4.84 -1.28 -4.85
CA SER A 336 5.22 -2.58 -4.30
C SER A 336 6.66 -2.94 -4.64
N ILE A 337 7.39 -3.53 -3.68
CA ILE A 337 8.78 -3.98 -3.85
C ILE A 337 8.88 -5.50 -3.56
N PRO A 338 9.49 -6.30 -4.47
CA PRO A 338 10.25 -5.90 -5.65
C PRO A 338 9.39 -5.45 -6.85
N GLY A 339 8.07 -5.51 -6.75
CA GLY A 339 7.16 -5.14 -7.85
C GLY A 339 7.01 -6.25 -8.89
N LYS A 340 6.53 -5.89 -10.09
CA LYS A 340 6.30 -6.85 -11.17
C LYS A 340 7.61 -7.38 -11.74
N TRP A 341 7.60 -8.68 -12.06
CA TRP A 341 8.57 -9.36 -12.92
C TRP A 341 8.04 -9.48 -14.33
#